data_AF-A0A957DQP6-F1
#
_entry.id   AF-A0A957DQP6-F1
#
_cell.length_a   1.000
_cell.length_b   1.000
_cell.length_c   1.000
_cell.angle_alpha   90.00
_cell.angle_beta   90.00
_cell.angle_gamma   90.00
#
_symmetry.space_group_name_H-M   'P 1'
#
loop_
_entity.id
_entity.type
_entity.pdbx_description
1 polymer ?
#
loop_
_entity_poly.entity_id
_entity_poly.type
_entity_poly.pdbx_seq_one_letter_code
_entity_poly.pdbx_strand_id
1 'polypeptide(L)'
;MKINWRSPLSLVIGLLLFSVIYWLLPISGQIAYIPPTNANQVQSWPQIIIEDEQDESLTIHVQDVTPWTHVRLEMGAAETSLIEHGVQNGAGVWQWRWQVVLPEKDAVVELYHSCETGCQAWATKQTAVRTPNPSSEPQIPTKLGVVFANPARDWNGRQGWTVEITYAQLVDDFYWGIDDLAQRVQQAEANGLRTLVRVEYDQGQSIPPPDDYAALDSYLTYLRRLARDDRLANVHGFIIGSNFNTNGASTQSPSNPVTPAWYAQVFNGYAADPNNHNNAIETIRSENKQVRVLVGPINPWNSDQDGSISFNIDLPWLNYMNTMVYFINEGVVAKTAVGISDTAPDGFAIQAFGRVDAPSLTANLRAEEPFLDIHLPEWGDGQAGFRVYEDWLAVINSYPHTLGKPIYINATNTFDPLTGAQPAENYPTGWLTNALQTINAEPQIVALCWFIDSFPHDDQWQLFSLSQPRGLLLDAAEEFELLLDGE
;
A
#
# COMPACT_ATOMS: atom_id res chain seq x y z
N MET A 1 14.87 -47.66 -34.49
CA MET A 1 13.98 -47.80 -35.65
C MET A 1 14.12 -46.54 -36.51
N LYS A 2 14.82 -46.60 -37.66
CA LYS A 2 15.08 -45.44 -38.52
C LYS A 2 13.87 -45.20 -39.44
N ILE A 3 13.07 -44.18 -39.14
CA ILE A 3 11.94 -43.78 -39.99
C ILE A 3 12.52 -43.07 -41.22
N ASN A 4 12.23 -43.61 -42.40
CA ASN A 4 12.73 -43.10 -43.68
C ASN A 4 11.75 -42.03 -44.21
N TRP A 5 12.08 -40.76 -44.03
CA TRP A 5 11.22 -39.59 -44.29
C TRP A 5 10.94 -39.27 -45.77
N ARG A 6 11.34 -40.14 -46.71
CA ARG A 6 11.20 -39.88 -48.16
C ARG A 6 9.96 -40.51 -48.80
N SER A 7 9.11 -41.20 -48.04
CA SER A 7 7.88 -41.76 -48.60
C SER A 7 6.75 -40.72 -48.54
N PRO A 8 5.92 -40.58 -49.60
CA PRO A 8 4.75 -39.69 -49.58
C PRO A 8 3.78 -40.05 -48.46
N LEU A 9 3.76 -41.31 -48.03
CA LEU A 9 2.96 -41.78 -46.90
C LEU A 9 3.43 -41.19 -45.55
N SER A 10 4.75 -41.02 -45.36
CA SER A 10 5.33 -40.43 -44.15
C SER A 10 5.00 -38.94 -44.03
N LEU A 11 4.85 -38.25 -45.16
CA LEU A 11 4.51 -36.84 -45.22
C LEU A 11 3.01 -36.61 -44.92
N VAL A 12 2.14 -37.51 -45.42
CA VAL A 12 0.71 -37.52 -45.09
C VAL A 12 0.47 -37.85 -43.61
N ILE A 13 1.19 -38.83 -43.06
CA ILE A 13 1.11 -39.18 -41.63
C ILE A 13 1.62 -38.01 -40.77
N GLY A 14 2.70 -37.34 -41.18
CA GLY A 14 3.20 -36.14 -40.51
C GLY A 14 2.17 -35.00 -40.50
N LEU A 15 1.51 -34.72 -41.63
CA LEU A 15 0.46 -33.71 -41.73
C LEU A 15 -0.77 -34.04 -40.89
N LEU A 16 -1.21 -35.30 -40.87
CA LEU A 16 -2.33 -35.75 -40.03
C LEU A 16 -2.02 -35.61 -38.54
N LEU A 17 -0.82 -36.04 -38.11
CA LEU A 17 -0.36 -35.85 -36.73
C LEU A 17 -0.28 -34.37 -36.35
N PHE A 18 0.21 -33.53 -37.26
CA PHE A 18 0.25 -32.09 -37.02
C PHE A 18 -1.16 -31.47 -36.91
N SER A 19 -2.12 -31.91 -37.73
CA SER A 19 -3.51 -31.45 -37.63
C SER A 19 -4.19 -31.89 -36.34
N VAL A 20 -3.89 -33.10 -35.84
CA VAL A 20 -4.44 -33.61 -34.58
C VAL A 20 -3.83 -32.87 -33.39
N ILE A 21 -2.52 -32.60 -33.43
CA ILE A 21 -1.83 -31.80 -32.40
C ILE A 21 -2.37 -30.36 -32.41
N TYR A 22 -2.59 -29.77 -33.58
CA TYR A 22 -3.17 -28.43 -33.72
C TYR A 22 -4.57 -28.34 -33.11
N TRP A 23 -5.41 -29.36 -33.30
CA TRP A 23 -6.76 -29.41 -32.71
C TRP A 23 -6.78 -29.74 -31.20
N LEU A 24 -5.69 -30.29 -30.65
CA LEU A 24 -5.55 -30.61 -29.23
C LEU A 24 -4.87 -29.49 -28.42
N LEU A 25 -4.25 -28.52 -29.08
CA LEU A 25 -3.74 -27.32 -28.43
C LEU A 25 -4.89 -26.32 -28.26
N PRO A 26 -5.05 -25.68 -27.08
CA PRO A 26 -6.09 -24.68 -26.84
C PRO A 26 -5.67 -23.35 -27.47
N ILE A 27 -5.43 -23.34 -28.79
CA ILE A 27 -5.15 -22.12 -29.54
C ILE A 27 -6.50 -21.54 -29.96
N SER A 28 -7.19 -20.93 -29.00
CA SER A 28 -8.29 -20.02 -29.29
C SER A 28 -7.68 -18.70 -29.76
N GLY A 29 -7.62 -18.48 -31.07
CA GLY A 29 -7.11 -17.24 -31.65
C GLY A 29 -7.71 -17.00 -33.03
N GLN A 30 -8.16 -15.78 -33.28
CA GLN A 30 -8.55 -15.33 -34.63
C GLN A 30 -7.28 -14.96 -35.41
N ILE A 31 -7.11 -15.51 -36.61
CA ILE A 31 -6.05 -15.07 -37.53
C ILE A 31 -6.61 -13.87 -38.31
N ALA A 32 -6.25 -12.66 -37.89
CA ALA A 32 -6.48 -11.46 -38.67
C ALA A 32 -5.37 -11.32 -39.72
N TYR A 33 -5.71 -11.49 -41.00
CA TYR A 33 -4.79 -11.17 -42.11
C TYR A 33 -5.04 -9.72 -42.53
N ILE A 34 -4.10 -8.83 -42.21
CA ILE A 34 -4.11 -7.44 -42.66
C ILE A 34 -3.07 -7.33 -43.79
N PRO A 35 -3.49 -7.01 -45.03
CA PRO A 35 -2.56 -6.89 -46.15
C PRO A 35 -1.56 -5.74 -45.91
N PRO A 36 -0.26 -5.94 -46.19
CA PRO A 36 0.77 -4.95 -45.90
C PRO A 36 0.56 -3.71 -46.77
N THR A 37 0.18 -2.59 -46.16
CA THR A 37 0.06 -1.30 -46.87
C THR A 37 1.37 -0.52 -46.93
N ASN A 38 2.45 -0.93 -46.26
CA ASN A 38 3.82 -0.46 -46.50
C ASN A 38 4.84 -1.51 -45.98
N ALA A 39 5.73 -1.96 -46.85
CA ALA A 39 6.51 -3.20 -46.70
C ALA A 39 7.64 -3.21 -45.64
N ASN A 40 7.67 -2.27 -44.68
CA ASN A 40 8.79 -2.14 -43.72
C ASN A 40 8.39 -2.01 -42.23
N GLN A 41 7.11 -2.15 -41.86
CA GLN A 41 6.72 -2.21 -40.44
C GLN A 41 6.01 -3.53 -40.15
N VAL A 42 6.64 -4.38 -39.35
CA VAL A 42 5.91 -5.40 -38.60
C VAL A 42 4.98 -4.63 -37.68
N GLN A 43 3.67 -4.67 -37.92
CA GLN A 43 2.68 -4.06 -37.04
C GLN A 43 2.71 -4.78 -35.70
N SER A 44 3.40 -4.19 -34.72
CA SER A 44 3.28 -4.58 -33.32
C SER A 44 1.99 -3.99 -32.75
N TRP A 45 1.23 -4.82 -32.04
CA TRP A 45 0.05 -4.38 -31.28
C TRP A 45 0.44 -4.12 -29.81
N PRO A 46 -0.18 -3.12 -29.14
CA PRO A 46 -1.14 -2.17 -29.69
C PRO A 46 -0.49 -1.13 -30.63
N GLN A 47 -1.30 -0.56 -31.52
CA GLN A 47 -0.91 0.58 -32.34
C GLN A 47 -1.44 1.85 -31.70
N ILE A 48 -0.56 2.82 -31.44
CA ILE A 48 -0.91 4.10 -30.82
C ILE A 48 -0.62 5.22 -31.82
N ILE A 49 -1.64 5.98 -32.18
CA ILE A 49 -1.58 7.12 -33.10
C ILE A 49 -1.99 8.35 -32.29
N ILE A 50 -1.21 9.43 -32.39
CA ILE A 50 -1.48 10.70 -31.72
C ILE A 50 -1.78 11.69 -32.83
N GLU A 51 -3.00 12.22 -32.83
CA GLU A 51 -3.46 13.24 -33.76
C GLU A 51 -3.48 14.58 -33.01
N ASP A 52 -2.74 15.54 -33.55
CA ASP A 52 -2.66 16.89 -32.99
C ASP A 52 -3.88 17.68 -33.46
N GLU A 53 -4.75 18.09 -32.54
CA GLU A 53 -5.85 19.00 -32.86
C GLU A 53 -5.39 20.45 -32.63
N GLN A 54 -5.90 21.37 -33.45
CA GLN A 54 -5.71 22.80 -33.20
C GLN A 54 -6.52 23.19 -31.95
N ASP A 55 -5.91 23.98 -31.07
CA ASP A 55 -6.49 24.60 -29.87
C ASP A 55 -6.68 23.69 -28.64
N GLU A 56 -5.57 23.36 -27.96
CA GLU A 56 -5.49 22.89 -26.55
C GLU A 56 -5.84 21.43 -26.22
N SER A 57 -6.14 20.57 -27.20
CA SER A 57 -6.33 19.13 -26.96
C SER A 57 -5.65 18.22 -27.98
N LEU A 58 -5.32 17.01 -27.56
CA LEU A 58 -4.76 15.94 -28.38
C LEU A 58 -5.77 14.79 -28.47
N THR A 59 -5.89 14.18 -29.65
CA THR A 59 -6.67 12.95 -29.82
C THR A 59 -5.73 11.76 -29.91
N ILE A 60 -5.89 10.78 -29.02
CA ILE A 60 -5.09 9.56 -29.01
C ILE A 60 -5.96 8.39 -29.49
N HIS A 61 -5.53 7.73 -30.55
CA HIS A 61 -6.14 6.53 -31.08
C HIS A 61 -5.29 5.32 -30.71
N VAL A 62 -5.90 4.33 -30.08
CA VAL A 62 -5.27 3.04 -29.83
C VAL A 62 -6.03 1.96 -30.54
N GLN A 63 -5.30 1.03 -31.14
CA GLN A 63 -5.86 -0.14 -31.80
C GLN A 63 -5.20 -1.41 -31.29
N ASP A 64 -5.99 -2.49 -31.18
CA ASP A 64 -5.54 -3.83 -30.78
C ASP A 64 -6.36 -4.92 -31.48
N VAL A 65 -5.86 -6.15 -31.45
CA VAL A 65 -6.61 -7.35 -31.80
C VAL A 65 -7.39 -7.93 -30.60
N THR A 66 -7.10 -7.47 -29.38
CA THR A 66 -7.74 -7.94 -28.14
C THR A 66 -8.83 -6.95 -27.68
N PRO A 67 -10.09 -7.39 -27.47
CA PRO A 67 -11.21 -6.52 -27.10
C PRO A 67 -11.19 -6.10 -25.61
N TRP A 68 -10.27 -5.25 -25.21
CA TRP A 68 -10.25 -4.71 -23.85
C TRP A 68 -11.47 -3.82 -23.56
N THR A 69 -12.20 -4.12 -22.48
CA THR A 69 -13.43 -3.41 -22.08
C THR A 69 -13.21 -2.35 -21.01
N HIS A 70 -12.22 -2.54 -20.15
CA HIS A 70 -11.90 -1.65 -19.03
C HIS A 70 -10.49 -1.08 -19.22
N VAL A 71 -10.40 -0.07 -20.08
CA VAL A 71 -9.14 0.57 -20.46
C VAL A 71 -9.00 1.93 -19.81
N ARG A 72 -7.75 2.33 -19.59
CA ARG A 72 -7.39 3.66 -19.08
C ARG A 72 -6.21 4.21 -19.87
N LEU A 73 -6.18 5.54 -20.00
CA LEU A 73 -5.05 6.28 -20.54
C LEU A 73 -4.61 7.31 -19.50
N GLU A 74 -3.33 7.29 -19.14
CA GLU A 74 -2.70 8.30 -18.29
C GLU A 74 -1.64 9.05 -19.12
N MET A 75 -1.55 10.37 -18.89
CA MET A 75 -0.62 11.25 -19.59
C MET A 75 -0.13 12.35 -18.66
N GLY A 76 0.72 11.98 -17.70
CA GLY A 76 1.08 12.85 -16.59
C GLY A 76 -0.16 13.26 -15.78
N ALA A 77 -0.27 14.55 -15.45
CA ALA A 77 -1.42 15.11 -14.73
C ALA A 77 -2.57 15.55 -15.65
N ALA A 78 -2.53 15.24 -16.95
CA ALA A 78 -3.55 15.68 -17.90
C ALA A 78 -4.88 14.95 -17.69
N GLU A 79 -5.98 15.68 -17.83
CA GLU A 79 -7.32 15.08 -17.89
C GLU A 79 -7.48 14.30 -19.20
N THR A 80 -7.96 13.05 -19.08
CA THR A 80 -8.19 12.15 -20.21
C THR A 80 -9.64 11.71 -20.23
N SER A 81 -10.23 11.61 -21.42
CA SER A 81 -11.62 11.17 -21.60
C SER A 81 -11.72 10.21 -22.77
N LEU A 82 -12.26 9.01 -22.54
CA LEU A 82 -12.56 8.06 -23.60
C LEU A 82 -13.79 8.54 -24.37
N ILE A 83 -13.60 8.93 -25.63
CA ILE A 83 -14.65 9.45 -26.51
C ILE A 83 -15.44 8.32 -27.16
N GLU A 84 -14.72 7.31 -27.65
CA GLU A 84 -15.29 6.26 -28.50
C GLU A 84 -14.48 4.96 -28.38
N HIS A 85 -15.18 3.82 -28.43
CA HIS A 85 -14.54 2.52 -28.57
C HIS A 85 -15.42 1.56 -29.40
N GLY A 86 -14.80 0.64 -30.15
CA GLY A 86 -15.53 -0.34 -30.95
C GLY A 86 -14.68 -1.09 -31.97
N VAL A 87 -15.33 -1.98 -32.74
CA VAL A 87 -14.67 -2.76 -33.81
C VAL A 87 -14.50 -1.89 -35.05
N GLN A 88 -13.27 -1.79 -35.54
CA GLN A 88 -12.99 -1.15 -36.82
C GLN A 88 -13.38 -2.08 -37.98
N ASN A 89 -14.36 -1.66 -38.79
CA ASN A 89 -14.69 -2.20 -40.12
C ASN A 89 -14.88 -3.73 -40.20
N GLY A 90 -15.22 -4.42 -39.11
CA GLY A 90 -15.40 -5.88 -39.08
C GLY A 90 -14.10 -6.68 -39.25
N ALA A 91 -12.93 -6.04 -39.15
CA ALA A 91 -11.62 -6.66 -39.39
C ALA A 91 -11.03 -7.40 -38.15
N GLY A 92 -11.79 -7.51 -37.06
CA GLY A 92 -11.31 -8.08 -35.80
C GLY A 92 -10.33 -7.19 -35.04
N VAL A 93 -10.16 -5.93 -35.47
CA VAL A 93 -9.37 -4.91 -34.77
C VAL A 93 -10.31 -4.00 -33.99
N TRP A 94 -10.00 -3.80 -32.72
CA TRP A 94 -10.68 -2.89 -31.82
C TRP A 94 -9.94 -1.56 -31.77
N GLN A 95 -10.71 -0.49 -31.63
CA GLN A 95 -10.19 0.86 -31.52
C GLN A 95 -10.79 1.54 -30.29
N TRP A 96 -9.96 2.35 -29.64
CA TRP A 96 -10.32 3.27 -28.57
C TRP A 96 -9.76 4.64 -28.91
N ARG A 97 -10.56 5.68 -28.66
CA ARG A 97 -10.20 7.06 -28.96
C ARG A 97 -10.37 7.90 -27.70
N TRP A 98 -9.30 8.55 -27.27
CA TRP A 98 -9.29 9.46 -26.13
C TRP A 98 -9.09 10.90 -26.58
N GLN A 99 -9.73 11.82 -25.86
CA GLN A 99 -9.37 13.23 -25.83
C GLN A 99 -8.48 13.47 -24.61
N VAL A 100 -7.40 14.21 -24.80
CA VAL A 100 -6.50 14.60 -23.71
C VAL A 100 -6.26 16.11 -23.76
N VAL A 101 -6.37 16.77 -22.62
CA VAL A 101 -6.00 18.18 -22.50
C VAL A 101 -4.48 18.29 -22.59
N LEU A 102 -3.97 19.16 -23.46
CA LEU A 102 -2.53 19.21 -23.77
C LEU A 102 -1.71 19.43 -22.48
N PRO A 103 -0.79 18.52 -22.12
CA PRO A 103 0.03 18.70 -20.92
C PRO A 103 1.05 19.83 -21.13
N GLU A 104 1.40 20.54 -20.06
CA GLU A 104 2.34 21.67 -20.13
C GLU A 104 3.77 21.28 -20.57
N LYS A 105 4.15 19.99 -20.50
CA LYS A 105 5.50 19.46 -20.82
C LYS A 105 5.45 18.02 -21.34
N ASP A 106 6.54 17.59 -22.00
CA ASP A 106 6.82 16.24 -22.56
C ASP A 106 6.23 15.09 -21.74
N ALA A 107 4.99 14.68 -22.08
CA ALA A 107 4.29 13.63 -21.34
C ALA A 107 4.44 12.26 -22.00
N VAL A 108 4.43 11.24 -21.18
CA VAL A 108 4.39 9.84 -21.62
C VAL A 108 2.94 9.41 -21.65
N VAL A 109 2.51 8.79 -22.74
CA VAL A 109 1.21 8.13 -22.82
C VAL A 109 1.37 6.73 -22.24
N GLU A 110 0.64 6.44 -21.18
CA GLU A 110 0.58 5.14 -20.54
C GLU A 110 -0.83 4.57 -20.70
N LEU A 111 -0.91 3.35 -21.22
CA LEU A 111 -2.17 2.67 -21.46
C LEU A 111 -2.28 1.48 -20.53
N TYR A 112 -3.46 1.31 -19.98
CA TYR A 112 -3.79 0.20 -19.11
C TYR A 112 -5.05 -0.52 -19.58
N HIS A 113 -5.14 -1.80 -19.27
CA HIS A 113 -6.33 -2.63 -19.45
C HIS A 113 -6.70 -3.34 -18.14
N SER A 114 -7.86 -4.02 -18.11
CA SER A 114 -8.33 -4.81 -16.96
C SER A 114 -8.49 -4.01 -15.65
N CYS A 115 -8.73 -2.70 -15.75
CA CYS A 115 -8.80 -1.78 -14.62
C CYS A 115 -9.94 -2.06 -13.61
N GLU A 116 -10.92 -2.89 -13.96
CA GLU A 116 -11.95 -3.42 -13.06
C GLU A 116 -11.38 -4.41 -12.02
N THR A 117 -10.29 -5.10 -12.36
CA THR A 117 -9.60 -6.06 -11.48
C THR A 117 -8.19 -5.63 -11.05
N GLY A 118 -7.78 -4.42 -11.43
CA GLY A 118 -6.45 -3.86 -11.21
C GLY A 118 -5.82 -3.54 -12.57
N CYS A 119 -5.50 -2.27 -12.81
CA CYS A 119 -5.00 -1.82 -14.10
C CYS A 119 -3.67 -2.50 -14.44
N GLN A 120 -3.59 -3.12 -15.62
CA GLN A 120 -2.37 -3.75 -16.11
C GLN A 120 -1.80 -2.97 -17.28
N ALA A 121 -0.49 -2.76 -17.28
CA ALA A 121 0.24 -2.02 -18.28
C ALA A 121 0.07 -2.71 -19.64
N TRP A 122 -0.49 -1.96 -20.58
CA TRP A 122 -0.77 -2.41 -21.94
C TRP A 122 0.31 -1.95 -22.90
N ALA A 123 0.62 -0.65 -22.90
CA ALA A 123 1.68 -0.06 -23.70
C ALA A 123 2.04 1.36 -23.23
N THR A 124 3.25 1.79 -23.60
CA THR A 124 3.76 3.12 -23.30
C THR A 124 4.25 3.78 -24.60
N LYS A 125 3.90 5.04 -24.83
CA LYS A 125 4.41 5.83 -25.97
C LYS A 125 4.85 7.22 -25.53
N GLN A 126 6.06 7.58 -25.92
CA GLN A 126 6.59 8.93 -25.71
C GLN A 126 6.06 9.88 -26.79
N THR A 127 5.64 11.09 -26.40
CA THR A 127 5.09 12.11 -27.31
C THR A 127 6.18 12.99 -27.95
N ALA A 128 7.38 13.07 -27.36
CA ALA A 128 8.58 13.67 -27.94
C ALA A 128 9.86 12.94 -27.49
N VAL A 129 10.96 13.11 -28.25
CA VAL A 129 12.28 12.54 -27.93
C VAL A 129 12.86 13.28 -26.72
N ARG A 130 12.84 12.64 -25.55
CA ARG A 130 13.48 13.18 -24.35
C ARG A 130 15.00 13.20 -24.51
N THR A 131 15.64 14.28 -24.05
CA THR A 131 16.97 14.15 -23.43
C THR A 131 16.76 13.26 -22.19
N PRO A 132 17.51 12.15 -22.01
CA PRO A 132 17.28 11.25 -20.90
C PRO A 132 17.20 12.03 -19.60
N ASN A 133 16.22 11.70 -18.76
CA ASN A 133 16.17 12.22 -17.41
C ASN A 133 17.58 12.05 -16.81
N PRO A 134 18.19 13.10 -16.23
CA PRO A 134 19.40 12.86 -15.46
C PRO A 134 19.10 11.71 -14.50
N SER A 135 20.02 10.76 -14.39
CA SER A 135 19.92 9.71 -13.38
C SER A 135 19.58 10.41 -12.08
N SER A 136 18.46 10.04 -11.44
CA SER A 136 18.15 10.55 -10.11
C SER A 136 19.40 10.34 -9.27
N GLU A 137 19.91 11.43 -8.68
CA GLU A 137 21.06 11.30 -7.80
C GLU A 137 20.71 10.28 -6.70
N PRO A 138 21.66 9.46 -6.24
CA PRO A 138 21.40 8.50 -5.19
C PRO A 138 20.82 9.20 -3.97
N GLN A 139 19.56 8.93 -3.64
CA GLN A 139 18.90 9.55 -2.50
C GLN A 139 19.47 9.01 -1.19
N ILE A 140 19.58 9.87 -0.19
CA ILE A 140 20.10 9.52 1.14
C ILE A 140 18.95 8.89 1.95
N PRO A 141 19.02 7.61 2.35
CA PRO A 141 17.94 6.99 3.13
C PRO A 141 17.75 7.69 4.48
N THR A 142 16.50 7.89 4.87
CA THR A 142 16.12 8.31 6.22
C THR A 142 14.98 7.44 6.75
N LYS A 143 14.87 7.32 8.09
CA LYS A 143 13.70 6.70 8.72
C LYS A 143 12.51 7.65 8.80
N LEU A 144 12.72 8.96 8.60
CA LEU A 144 11.66 9.95 8.66
C LEU A 144 10.60 9.74 7.59
N GLY A 145 9.35 9.93 7.99
CA GLY A 145 8.22 9.96 7.09
C GLY A 145 7.05 10.74 7.67
N VAL A 146 5.95 10.72 6.94
CA VAL A 146 4.70 11.39 7.33
C VAL A 146 3.49 10.58 6.85
N VAL A 147 2.35 10.76 7.47
CA VAL A 147 1.05 10.33 6.90
C VAL A 147 0.58 11.42 5.94
N PHE A 148 0.22 11.04 4.71
CA PHE A 148 -0.18 11.96 3.64
C PHE A 148 0.84 13.07 3.35
N ALA A 149 1.98 12.69 2.77
CA ALA A 149 3.02 13.63 2.39
C ALA A 149 2.50 14.71 1.45
N ASN A 150 2.80 15.97 1.76
CA ASN A 150 2.49 17.08 0.89
C ASN A 150 3.30 16.95 -0.42
N PRO A 151 2.64 16.90 -1.60
CA PRO A 151 3.33 16.85 -2.89
C PRO A 151 4.35 17.96 -3.11
N ALA A 152 4.16 19.12 -2.49
CA ALA A 152 5.02 20.29 -2.64
C ALA A 152 6.19 20.34 -1.64
N ARG A 153 6.29 19.40 -0.69
CA ARG A 153 7.38 19.34 0.28
C ARG A 153 8.69 18.95 -0.40
N ASP A 154 9.74 19.70 -0.14
CA ASP A 154 11.10 19.32 -0.53
C ASP A 154 11.64 18.31 0.49
N TRP A 155 12.14 17.17 0.00
CA TRP A 155 12.75 16.14 0.84
C TRP A 155 14.28 16.26 0.87
N ASN A 156 14.84 17.32 0.28
CA ASN A 156 16.26 17.68 0.33
C ASN A 156 17.16 16.51 -0.10
N GLY A 157 16.73 15.78 -1.14
CA GLY A 157 17.44 14.62 -1.68
C GLY A 157 17.38 13.36 -0.82
N ARG A 158 16.54 13.33 0.22
CA ARG A 158 16.34 12.15 1.07
C ARG A 158 15.29 11.20 0.51
N GLN A 159 15.50 9.91 0.78
CA GLN A 159 14.49 8.88 0.59
C GLN A 159 13.79 8.61 1.92
N GLY A 160 12.66 9.28 2.13
CA GLY A 160 11.80 9.14 3.30
C GLY A 160 10.63 8.19 3.08
N TRP A 161 9.61 8.32 3.92
CA TRP A 161 8.41 7.48 3.90
C TRP A 161 7.13 8.32 3.82
N THR A 162 6.12 7.81 3.11
CA THR A 162 4.74 8.26 3.24
C THR A 162 3.83 7.10 3.65
N VAL A 163 2.82 7.39 4.45
CA VAL A 163 1.72 6.47 4.74
C VAL A 163 0.46 7.01 4.09
N GLU A 164 -0.07 6.24 3.15
CA GLU A 164 -1.34 6.48 2.47
C GLU A 164 -2.44 5.59 3.06
N ILE A 165 -3.70 5.96 2.84
CA ILE A 165 -4.87 5.19 3.29
C ILE A 165 -5.81 4.97 2.12
N THR A 166 -6.45 3.81 2.11
CA THR A 166 -7.58 3.50 1.23
C THR A 166 -8.59 2.59 1.94
N TYR A 167 -9.82 2.59 1.45
CA TYR A 167 -10.94 1.84 2.04
C TYR A 167 -11.58 0.93 1.00
N ALA A 168 -11.77 -0.35 1.36
CA ALA A 168 -12.35 -1.35 0.47
C ALA A 168 -13.83 -1.11 0.16
N GLN A 169 -14.57 -0.34 0.96
CA GLN A 169 -15.95 0.04 0.69
C GLN A 169 -16.09 1.37 -0.08
N LEU A 170 -15.01 2.14 -0.20
CA LEU A 170 -15.00 3.46 -0.86
C LEU A 170 -14.17 3.43 -2.16
N VAL A 171 -14.28 2.33 -2.91
CA VAL A 171 -13.39 2.01 -4.05
C VAL A 171 -13.47 3.02 -5.21
N ASP A 172 -14.62 3.68 -5.35
CA ASP A 172 -14.90 4.66 -6.40
C ASP A 172 -15.11 6.07 -5.82
N ASP A 173 -14.96 6.24 -4.51
CA ASP A 173 -15.09 7.55 -3.87
C ASP A 173 -13.87 8.40 -4.16
N PHE A 174 -14.12 9.69 -4.37
CA PHE A 174 -13.08 10.68 -4.53
C PHE A 174 -12.07 10.61 -3.38
N TYR A 175 -10.80 10.62 -3.73
CA TYR A 175 -9.61 10.50 -2.89
C TYR A 175 -9.34 9.11 -2.30
N TRP A 176 -10.37 8.39 -1.87
CA TRP A 176 -10.21 7.10 -1.21
C TRP A 176 -10.05 5.94 -2.18
N GLY A 177 -10.56 6.10 -3.40
CA GLY A 177 -10.50 5.10 -4.45
C GLY A 177 -9.09 4.77 -4.92
N ILE A 178 -8.97 3.65 -5.64
CA ILE A 178 -7.68 3.12 -6.11
C ILE A 178 -6.97 4.08 -7.08
N ASP A 179 -7.74 4.86 -7.85
CA ASP A 179 -7.19 5.77 -8.85
C ASP A 179 -6.51 6.97 -8.22
N ASP A 180 -7.17 7.60 -7.25
CA ASP A 180 -6.56 8.69 -6.49
C ASP A 180 -5.38 8.19 -5.66
N LEU A 181 -5.47 6.97 -5.11
CA LEU A 181 -4.35 6.31 -4.44
C LEU A 181 -3.15 6.14 -5.37
N ALA A 182 -3.37 5.64 -6.59
CA ALA A 182 -2.32 5.46 -7.59
C ALA A 182 -1.62 6.78 -7.92
N GLN A 183 -2.37 7.87 -8.08
CA GLN A 183 -1.81 9.20 -8.29
C GLN A 183 -0.94 9.65 -7.11
N ARG A 184 -1.39 9.44 -5.87
CA ARG A 184 -0.60 9.78 -4.68
C ARG A 184 0.67 8.95 -4.56
N VAL A 185 0.60 7.66 -4.88
CA VAL A 185 1.77 6.76 -4.90
C VAL A 185 2.80 7.21 -5.93
N GLN A 186 2.38 7.51 -7.16
CA GLN A 186 3.25 8.02 -8.22
C GLN A 186 3.89 9.37 -7.81
N GLN A 187 3.11 10.26 -7.20
CA GLN A 187 3.63 11.55 -6.72
C GLN A 187 4.65 11.37 -5.59
N ALA A 188 4.40 10.46 -4.65
CA ALA A 188 5.31 10.13 -3.57
C ALA A 188 6.63 9.56 -4.11
N GLU A 189 6.56 8.65 -5.10
CA GLU A 189 7.73 8.11 -5.78
C GLU A 189 8.53 9.20 -6.50
N ALA A 190 7.86 10.12 -7.19
CA ALA A 190 8.51 11.27 -7.84
C ALA A 190 9.27 12.16 -6.84
N ASN A 191 8.78 12.22 -5.59
CA ASN A 191 9.44 12.92 -4.48
C ASN A 191 10.48 12.05 -3.75
N GLY A 192 10.75 10.83 -4.21
CA GLY A 192 11.74 9.93 -3.61
C GLY A 192 11.25 9.10 -2.43
N LEU A 193 9.95 9.05 -2.17
CA LEU A 193 9.40 8.40 -0.98
C LEU A 193 9.10 6.93 -1.21
N ARG A 194 9.25 6.16 -0.13
CA ARG A 194 8.69 4.81 -0.04
C ARG A 194 7.29 4.88 0.52
N THR A 195 6.35 4.26 -0.18
CA THR A 195 4.93 4.35 0.20
C THR A 195 4.47 3.09 0.92
N LEU A 196 3.92 3.28 2.13
CA LEU A 196 3.11 2.29 2.82
C LEU A 196 1.64 2.61 2.60
N VAL A 197 0.82 1.62 2.27
CA VAL A 197 -0.62 1.83 2.09
C VAL A 197 -1.38 1.08 3.17
N ARG A 198 -2.10 1.81 4.02
CA ARG A 198 -3.02 1.25 5.00
C ARG A 198 -4.35 0.96 4.34
N VAL A 199 -4.74 -0.31 4.37
CA VAL A 199 -5.97 -0.78 3.73
C VAL A 199 -6.99 -1.11 4.81
N GLU A 200 -8.01 -0.27 4.91
CA GLU A 200 -9.13 -0.47 5.84
C GLU A 200 -10.35 -1.02 5.10
N TYR A 201 -11.28 -1.65 5.83
CA TYR A 201 -12.51 -2.13 5.21
C TYR A 201 -13.43 -0.96 4.87
N ASP A 202 -13.72 -0.11 5.85
CA ASP A 202 -14.55 1.09 5.71
C ASP A 202 -14.16 2.14 6.78
N GLN A 203 -14.69 3.35 6.69
CA GLN A 203 -14.50 4.37 7.72
C GLN A 203 -15.08 3.89 9.06
N GLY A 204 -14.22 3.81 10.08
CA GLY A 204 -14.59 3.29 11.41
C GLY A 204 -14.68 1.75 11.49
N GLN A 205 -14.35 1.03 10.41
CA GLN A 205 -14.29 -0.42 10.40
C GLN A 205 -12.96 -0.86 9.79
N SER A 206 -12.01 -1.23 10.65
CA SER A 206 -10.63 -1.48 10.25
C SER A 206 -10.47 -2.66 9.28
N ILE A 207 -11.11 -3.77 9.58
CA ILE A 207 -11.13 -4.99 8.76
C ILE A 207 -12.58 -5.52 8.73
N PRO A 208 -12.93 -6.47 7.85
CA PRO A 208 -14.30 -7.01 7.78
C PRO A 208 -14.87 -7.39 9.16
N PRO A 209 -16.17 -7.17 9.41
CA PRO A 209 -16.82 -7.59 10.64
C PRO A 209 -16.58 -9.09 10.95
N PRO A 210 -16.39 -9.47 12.23
CA PRO A 210 -16.22 -10.87 12.59
C PRO A 210 -17.36 -11.76 12.11
N ASP A 211 -16.99 -12.93 11.58
CA ASP A 211 -17.88 -13.95 11.00
C ASP A 211 -18.68 -13.51 9.76
N ASP A 212 -18.43 -12.32 9.21
CA ASP A 212 -18.99 -11.88 7.93
C ASP A 212 -18.07 -12.27 6.77
N TYR A 213 -18.27 -13.50 6.27
CA TYR A 213 -17.47 -14.04 5.18
C TYR A 213 -17.74 -13.37 3.82
N ALA A 214 -18.88 -12.69 3.65
CA ALA A 214 -19.17 -11.94 2.42
C ALA A 214 -18.41 -10.60 2.40
N ALA A 215 -18.34 -9.93 3.56
CA ALA A 215 -17.46 -8.78 3.77
C ALA A 215 -15.99 -9.16 3.60
N LEU A 216 -15.58 -10.34 4.11
CA LEU A 216 -14.24 -10.87 3.90
C LEU A 216 -13.92 -11.09 2.42
N ASP A 217 -14.79 -11.75 1.66
CA ASP A 217 -14.59 -11.98 0.22
C ASP A 217 -14.46 -10.65 -0.56
N SER A 218 -15.28 -9.66 -0.21
CA SER A 218 -15.22 -8.32 -0.81
C SER A 218 -13.89 -7.62 -0.51
N TYR A 219 -13.44 -7.70 0.75
CA TYR A 219 -12.15 -7.13 1.17
C TYR A 219 -10.97 -7.80 0.48
N LEU A 220 -10.96 -9.14 0.40
CA LEU A 220 -9.91 -9.89 -0.31
C LEU A 220 -9.92 -9.59 -1.82
N THR A 221 -11.09 -9.43 -2.43
CA THR A 221 -11.20 -9.01 -3.83
C THR A 221 -10.57 -7.63 -4.04
N TYR A 222 -10.77 -6.71 -3.10
CA TYR A 222 -10.13 -5.40 -3.14
C TYR A 222 -8.60 -5.48 -2.95
N LEU A 223 -8.10 -6.30 -2.01
CA LEU A 223 -6.67 -6.54 -1.85
C LEU A 223 -6.02 -7.13 -3.11
N ARG A 224 -6.71 -8.06 -3.78
CA ARG A 224 -6.29 -8.61 -5.07
C ARG A 224 -6.16 -7.50 -6.12
N ARG A 225 -7.15 -6.60 -6.18
CA ARG A 225 -7.15 -5.46 -7.09
C ARG A 225 -5.95 -4.54 -6.85
N LEU A 226 -5.68 -4.19 -5.58
CA LEU A 226 -4.52 -3.38 -5.20
C LEU A 226 -3.19 -4.04 -5.58
N ALA A 227 -3.04 -5.33 -5.30
CA ALA A 227 -1.80 -6.06 -5.56
C ALA A 227 -1.52 -6.26 -7.06
N ARG A 228 -2.57 -6.30 -7.89
CA ARG A 228 -2.49 -6.50 -9.34
C ARG A 228 -2.33 -5.20 -10.14
N ASP A 229 -2.65 -4.04 -9.56
CA ASP A 229 -2.60 -2.77 -10.27
C ASP A 229 -1.15 -2.29 -10.48
N ASP A 230 -0.71 -2.24 -11.73
CA ASP A 230 0.67 -1.88 -12.11
C ASP A 230 1.03 -0.43 -11.73
N ARG A 231 0.04 0.45 -11.56
CA ARG A 231 0.28 1.82 -11.08
C ARG A 231 0.67 1.86 -9.60
N LEU A 232 0.39 0.78 -8.87
CA LEU A 232 0.78 0.58 -7.46
C LEU A 232 2.02 -0.32 -7.32
N ALA A 233 2.71 -0.65 -8.42
CA ALA A 233 3.87 -1.55 -8.39
C ALA A 233 5.00 -1.08 -7.46
N ASN A 234 5.10 0.23 -7.21
CA ASN A 234 6.11 0.85 -6.35
C ASN A 234 5.67 1.03 -4.89
N VAL A 235 4.48 0.54 -4.50
CA VAL A 235 4.10 0.44 -3.09
C VAL A 235 5.08 -0.49 -2.37
N HIS A 236 5.69 -0.01 -1.28
CA HIS A 236 6.64 -0.79 -0.48
C HIS A 236 5.93 -1.89 0.32
N GLY A 237 4.73 -1.60 0.84
CA GLY A 237 3.93 -2.59 1.56
C GLY A 237 2.51 -2.16 1.88
N PHE A 238 1.62 -3.14 1.98
CA PHE A 238 0.24 -2.97 2.44
C PHE A 238 0.14 -3.27 3.94
N ILE A 239 -0.43 -2.33 4.70
CA ILE A 239 -0.75 -2.48 6.12
C ILE A 239 -2.21 -2.92 6.21
N ILE A 240 -2.46 -4.12 6.74
CA ILE A 240 -3.80 -4.71 6.81
C ILE A 240 -4.50 -4.24 8.09
N GLY A 241 -5.41 -3.27 7.94
CA GLY A 241 -6.15 -2.67 9.05
C GLY A 241 -5.31 -1.76 9.96
N SER A 242 -5.98 -1.18 10.95
CA SER A 242 -5.41 -0.28 11.96
C SER A 242 -6.35 -0.18 13.16
N ASN A 243 -5.81 -0.17 14.38
CA ASN A 243 -6.54 0.14 15.62
C ASN A 243 -7.76 -0.77 15.89
N PHE A 244 -7.77 -1.98 15.33
CA PHE A 244 -8.87 -2.95 15.42
C PHE A 244 -9.13 -3.48 16.84
N ASN A 245 -8.24 -3.19 17.80
CA ASN A 245 -8.48 -3.43 19.22
C ASN A 245 -9.46 -2.40 19.84
N THR A 246 -9.79 -1.32 19.14
CA THR A 246 -10.73 -0.29 19.62
C THR A 246 -12.16 -0.59 19.18
N ASN A 247 -13.15 -0.16 19.99
CA ASN A 247 -14.56 -0.21 19.59
C ASN A 247 -14.85 0.73 18.41
N GLY A 248 -14.13 1.86 18.33
CA GLY A 248 -14.25 2.83 17.24
C GLY A 248 -13.78 2.34 15.88
N ALA A 249 -13.01 1.25 15.84
CA ALA A 249 -12.59 0.57 14.60
C ALA A 249 -13.46 -0.67 14.27
N SER A 250 -14.57 -0.85 14.99
CA SER A 250 -15.53 -1.96 14.81
C SER A 250 -16.98 -1.44 14.69
N THR A 251 -17.20 -0.28 14.08
CA THR A 251 -18.51 0.41 14.06
C THR A 251 -19.63 -0.37 13.39
N GLN A 252 -19.31 -1.28 12.45
CA GLN A 252 -20.29 -2.12 11.78
C GLN A 252 -20.63 -3.41 12.56
N SER A 253 -19.89 -3.68 13.64
CA SER A 253 -20.09 -4.84 14.51
C SER A 253 -19.89 -4.51 16.00
N PRO A 254 -20.59 -3.49 16.54
CA PRO A 254 -20.31 -2.97 17.89
C PRO A 254 -20.56 -3.99 19.02
N SER A 255 -21.43 -4.99 18.79
CA SER A 255 -21.68 -6.08 19.74
C SER A 255 -20.73 -7.28 19.60
N ASN A 256 -19.90 -7.29 18.56
CA ASN A 256 -18.94 -8.34 18.26
C ASN A 256 -17.69 -7.72 17.60
N PRO A 257 -16.89 -6.95 18.35
CA PRO A 257 -15.75 -6.23 17.78
C PRO A 257 -14.66 -7.18 17.29
N VAL A 258 -13.73 -6.65 16.49
CA VAL A 258 -12.64 -7.45 15.90
C VAL A 258 -11.75 -8.04 17.00
N THR A 259 -11.74 -9.37 17.12
CA THR A 259 -10.91 -10.10 18.06
C THR A 259 -9.52 -10.43 17.50
N PRO A 260 -8.51 -10.75 18.34
CA PRO A 260 -7.20 -11.20 17.86
C PRO A 260 -7.26 -12.42 16.93
N ALA A 261 -8.18 -13.36 17.21
CA ALA A 261 -8.36 -14.57 16.41
C ALA A 261 -8.94 -14.25 15.03
N TRP A 262 -9.96 -13.38 14.96
CA TRP A 262 -10.53 -12.95 13.69
C TRP A 262 -9.51 -12.18 12.85
N TYR A 263 -8.76 -11.26 13.45
CA TYR A 263 -7.69 -10.56 12.74
C TYR A 263 -6.67 -11.53 12.13
N ALA A 264 -6.15 -12.48 12.92
CA ALA A 264 -5.20 -13.47 12.42
C ALA A 264 -5.80 -14.35 11.31
N GLN A 265 -7.09 -14.70 11.40
CA GLN A 265 -7.78 -15.44 10.36
C GLN A 265 -7.87 -14.65 9.04
N VAL A 266 -8.26 -13.36 9.09
CA VAL A 266 -8.28 -12.48 7.92
C VAL A 266 -6.88 -12.27 7.35
N PHE A 267 -5.87 -12.14 8.20
CA PHE A 267 -4.51 -11.82 7.81
C PHE A 267 -3.78 -13.00 7.14
N ASN A 268 -3.71 -14.17 7.80
CA ASN A 268 -2.97 -15.34 7.31
C ASN A 268 -3.72 -16.68 7.38
N GLY A 269 -5.02 -16.66 7.65
CA GLY A 269 -5.86 -17.85 7.66
C GLY A 269 -5.75 -18.69 8.94
N TYR A 270 -5.31 -18.10 10.06
CA TYR A 270 -5.36 -18.76 11.37
C TYR A 270 -6.73 -19.41 11.65
N ALA A 271 -6.72 -20.59 12.26
CA ALA A 271 -7.88 -21.41 12.62
C ALA A 271 -8.79 -21.90 11.47
N ALA A 272 -8.54 -21.49 10.23
CA ALA A 272 -9.19 -22.06 9.05
C ALA A 272 -8.52 -23.40 8.63
N ASP A 273 -9.12 -24.12 7.67
CA ASP A 273 -8.43 -25.21 6.98
C ASP A 273 -7.11 -24.66 6.41
N PRO A 274 -5.94 -25.28 6.66
CA PRO A 274 -4.68 -24.80 6.12
C PRO A 274 -4.66 -24.64 4.59
N ASN A 275 -5.47 -25.43 3.85
CA ASN A 275 -5.63 -25.32 2.39
C ASN A 275 -6.64 -24.24 1.96
N ASN A 276 -7.27 -23.54 2.91
CA ASN A 276 -8.05 -22.36 2.62
C ASN A 276 -7.10 -21.17 2.42
N HIS A 277 -7.11 -20.62 1.20
CA HIS A 277 -6.26 -19.51 0.78
C HIS A 277 -6.95 -18.13 0.91
N ASN A 278 -8.15 -18.08 1.49
CA ASN A 278 -8.93 -16.85 1.66
C ASN A 278 -8.41 -16.02 2.84
N ASN A 279 -7.22 -15.43 2.68
CA ASN A 279 -6.63 -14.47 3.61
C ASN A 279 -5.79 -13.43 2.86
N ALA A 280 -5.46 -12.33 3.55
CA ALA A 280 -4.78 -11.19 2.96
C ALA A 280 -3.40 -11.54 2.40
N ILE A 281 -2.57 -12.29 3.15
CA ILE A 281 -1.23 -12.66 2.70
C ILE A 281 -1.27 -13.43 1.39
N GLU A 282 -2.02 -14.52 1.33
CA GLU A 282 -2.03 -15.39 0.15
C GLU A 282 -2.71 -14.72 -1.04
N THR A 283 -3.72 -13.88 -0.80
CA THR A 283 -4.39 -13.11 -1.85
C THR A 283 -3.47 -12.07 -2.48
N ILE A 284 -2.68 -11.35 -1.68
CA ILE A 284 -1.73 -10.36 -2.21
C ILE A 284 -0.58 -11.09 -2.93
N ARG A 285 0.00 -12.13 -2.30
CA ARG A 285 1.14 -12.86 -2.86
C ARG A 285 0.80 -13.69 -4.10
N SER A 286 -0.47 -14.01 -4.35
CA SER A 286 -0.88 -14.64 -5.61
C SER A 286 -0.75 -13.68 -6.80
N GLU A 287 -0.90 -12.38 -6.57
CA GLU A 287 -0.78 -11.34 -7.61
C GLU A 287 0.62 -10.72 -7.64
N ASN A 288 1.17 -10.36 -6.48
CA ASN A 288 2.45 -9.66 -6.36
C ASN A 288 3.26 -10.20 -5.17
N LYS A 289 4.34 -10.93 -5.48
CA LYS A 289 5.26 -11.50 -4.47
C LYS A 289 6.33 -10.54 -3.97
N GLN A 290 6.45 -9.36 -4.58
CA GLN A 290 7.49 -8.38 -4.24
C GLN A 290 7.00 -7.37 -3.20
N VAL A 291 5.70 -7.06 -3.20
CA VAL A 291 5.10 -6.16 -2.21
C VAL A 291 5.04 -6.83 -0.84
N ARG A 292 5.30 -6.07 0.21
CA ARG A 292 5.24 -6.56 1.59
C ARG A 292 3.82 -6.57 2.11
N VAL A 293 3.48 -7.59 2.89
CA VAL A 293 2.22 -7.65 3.64
C VAL A 293 2.53 -7.48 5.13
N LEU A 294 2.05 -6.36 5.68
CA LEU A 294 2.36 -5.90 7.03
C LEU A 294 1.14 -6.05 7.93
N VAL A 295 1.39 -6.50 9.17
CA VAL A 295 0.38 -6.48 10.23
C VAL A 295 0.06 -5.03 10.58
N GLY A 296 -1.23 -4.73 10.75
CA GLY A 296 -1.74 -3.41 11.13
C GLY A 296 -1.43 -3.04 12.57
N PRO A 297 -1.30 -1.74 12.89
CA PRO A 297 -1.01 -1.31 14.24
C PRO A 297 -2.20 -1.52 15.16
N ILE A 298 -1.90 -1.78 16.43
CA ILE A 298 -2.85 -1.76 17.54
C ILE A 298 -2.76 -0.39 18.22
N ASN A 299 -3.90 0.15 18.66
CA ASN A 299 -3.92 1.40 19.40
C ASN A 299 -3.35 1.17 20.81
N PRO A 300 -2.21 1.79 21.19
CA PRO A 300 -1.65 1.65 22.52
C PRO A 300 -2.61 2.19 23.59
N TRP A 301 -2.49 1.67 24.81
CA TRP A 301 -3.20 2.14 26.00
C TRP A 301 -4.73 2.03 25.96
N ASN A 302 -5.28 1.39 24.93
CA ASN A 302 -6.71 1.13 24.83
C ASN A 302 -7.12 -0.08 25.69
N SER A 303 -8.25 0.03 26.35
CA SER A 303 -8.82 -1.01 27.21
C SER A 303 -10.18 -1.51 26.74
N ASP A 304 -10.58 -1.23 25.49
CA ASP A 304 -11.85 -1.69 24.94
C ASP A 304 -11.87 -3.22 24.78
N GLN A 305 -10.72 -3.78 24.44
CA GLN A 305 -10.52 -5.20 24.21
C GLN A 305 -9.23 -5.70 24.85
N ASP A 306 -9.19 -7.00 25.10
CA ASP A 306 -8.09 -7.73 25.76
C ASP A 306 -7.73 -8.97 24.91
N GLY A 307 -6.68 -9.68 25.30
CA GLY A 307 -6.28 -10.95 24.71
C GLY A 307 -6.48 -12.14 25.63
N SER A 308 -6.67 -13.32 25.07
CA SER A 308 -6.79 -14.57 25.84
C SER A 308 -5.45 -15.11 26.36
N ILE A 309 -4.33 -14.56 25.88
CA ILE A 309 -2.97 -14.90 26.29
C ILE A 309 -2.31 -13.66 26.87
N SER A 310 -2.20 -13.62 28.20
CA SER A 310 -1.55 -12.53 28.89
C SER A 310 -0.09 -12.38 28.46
N PHE A 311 0.34 -11.14 28.30
CA PHE A 311 1.74 -10.78 28.21
C PHE A 311 2.36 -10.71 29.62
N ASN A 312 3.68 -10.58 29.74
CA ASN A 312 4.35 -10.47 31.04
C ASN A 312 3.96 -9.18 31.78
N ILE A 313 3.59 -8.13 31.05
CA ILE A 313 2.94 -6.92 31.54
C ILE A 313 1.45 -7.07 31.23
N ASP A 314 0.65 -7.37 32.26
CA ASP A 314 -0.78 -7.73 32.13
C ASP A 314 -1.65 -6.49 31.91
N LEU A 315 -1.67 -6.02 30.66
CA LEU A 315 -2.43 -4.86 30.22
C LEU A 315 -3.24 -5.21 28.96
N PRO A 316 -4.49 -4.72 28.82
CA PRO A 316 -5.39 -5.17 27.76
C PRO A 316 -4.83 -5.08 26.34
N TRP A 317 -4.20 -3.95 25.98
CA TRP A 317 -3.62 -3.76 24.64
C TRP A 317 -2.39 -4.65 24.39
N LEU A 318 -1.58 -4.92 25.42
CA LEU A 318 -0.42 -5.81 25.31
C LEU A 318 -0.85 -7.26 25.20
N ASN A 319 -1.83 -7.68 25.99
CA ASN A 319 -2.44 -9.00 25.92
C ASN A 319 -3.11 -9.22 24.56
N TYR A 320 -3.84 -8.22 24.04
CA TYR A 320 -4.43 -8.27 22.70
C TYR A 320 -3.34 -8.48 21.64
N MET A 321 -2.29 -7.65 21.64
CA MET A 321 -1.15 -7.78 20.72
C MET A 321 -0.49 -9.15 20.84
N ASN A 322 -0.22 -9.61 22.06
CA ASN A 322 0.43 -10.89 22.33
C ASN A 322 -0.39 -12.07 21.82
N THR A 323 -1.69 -12.05 22.08
CA THR A 323 -2.62 -13.06 21.57
C THR A 323 -2.69 -13.05 20.04
N MET A 324 -2.72 -11.86 19.42
CA MET A 324 -2.75 -11.72 17.96
C MET A 324 -1.47 -12.25 17.31
N VAL A 325 -0.30 -11.85 17.81
CA VAL A 325 1.00 -12.28 17.28
C VAL A 325 1.17 -13.80 17.45
N TYR A 326 0.75 -14.35 18.58
CA TYR A 326 0.69 -15.80 18.79
C TYR A 326 -0.17 -16.49 17.72
N PHE A 327 -1.41 -16.03 17.49
CA PHE A 327 -2.29 -16.64 16.50
C PHE A 327 -1.77 -16.51 15.06
N ILE A 328 -1.14 -15.38 14.71
CA ILE A 328 -0.43 -15.25 13.44
C ILE A 328 0.68 -16.31 13.34
N ASN A 329 1.50 -16.47 14.37
CA ASN A 329 2.54 -17.50 14.39
C ASN A 329 1.95 -18.91 14.21
N GLU A 330 0.88 -19.25 14.93
CA GLU A 330 0.22 -20.56 14.81
C GLU A 330 -0.38 -20.79 13.41
N GLY A 331 -0.90 -19.74 12.75
CA GLY A 331 -1.34 -19.81 11.36
C GLY A 331 -0.20 -20.20 10.40
N VAL A 332 1.00 -19.62 10.61
CA VAL A 332 2.20 -19.97 9.84
C VAL A 332 2.61 -21.43 10.08
N VAL A 333 2.62 -21.88 11.34
CA VAL A 333 2.95 -23.26 11.71
C VAL A 333 2.00 -24.24 11.05
N ALA A 334 0.69 -23.99 11.11
CA ALA A 334 -0.34 -24.86 10.53
C ALA A 334 -0.21 -24.96 9.00
N LYS A 335 0.00 -23.84 8.29
CA LYS A 335 0.19 -23.83 6.84
C LYS A 335 1.51 -24.49 6.40
N THR A 336 2.59 -24.24 7.15
CA THR A 336 3.88 -24.89 6.89
C THR A 336 3.79 -26.42 7.03
N ALA A 337 3.01 -26.92 7.99
CA ALA A 337 2.82 -28.35 8.21
C ALA A 337 2.15 -29.08 7.02
N VAL A 338 1.39 -28.37 6.19
CA VAL A 338 0.80 -28.91 4.94
C VAL A 338 1.58 -28.52 3.67
N GLY A 339 2.76 -27.91 3.81
CA GLY A 339 3.64 -27.55 2.70
C GLY A 339 3.35 -26.20 2.05
N ILE A 340 2.49 -25.37 2.66
CA ILE A 340 2.26 -23.99 2.22
C ILE A 340 3.29 -23.11 2.93
N SER A 341 4.33 -22.73 2.20
CA SER A 341 5.33 -21.76 2.64
C SER A 341 4.85 -20.34 2.36
N ASP A 342 5.56 -19.34 2.92
CA ASP A 342 5.33 -17.93 2.62
C ASP A 342 3.95 -17.42 3.09
N THR A 343 3.65 -17.67 4.36
CA THR A 343 2.42 -17.24 5.06
C THR A 343 2.70 -16.36 6.28
N ALA A 344 3.99 -16.10 6.55
CA ALA A 344 4.43 -15.22 7.61
C ALA A 344 4.36 -13.74 7.17
N PRO A 345 4.11 -12.80 8.11
CA PRO A 345 4.17 -11.38 7.81
C PRO A 345 5.57 -10.94 7.34
N ASP A 346 5.60 -9.90 6.53
CA ASP A 346 6.84 -9.24 6.09
C ASP A 346 7.33 -8.18 7.10
N GLY A 347 6.48 -7.80 8.04
CA GLY A 347 6.74 -6.78 9.05
C GLY A 347 5.49 -6.38 9.82
N PHE A 348 5.64 -5.40 10.71
CA PHE A 348 4.58 -4.85 11.54
C PHE A 348 4.54 -3.34 11.41
N ALA A 349 3.38 -2.77 11.16
CA ALA A 349 3.13 -1.37 11.46
C ALA A 349 2.76 -1.25 12.94
N ILE A 350 3.31 -0.24 13.62
CA ILE A 350 3.00 0.08 15.02
C ILE A 350 2.75 1.58 15.16
N GLN A 351 2.13 1.97 16.27
CA GLN A 351 2.00 3.37 16.68
C GLN A 351 2.78 3.59 17.97
N ALA A 352 3.45 4.73 18.04
CA ALA A 352 4.23 5.15 19.21
C ALA A 352 4.10 6.66 19.36
N PHE A 353 3.30 7.10 20.33
CA PHE A 353 3.04 8.52 20.59
C PHE A 353 3.79 8.96 21.86
N GLY A 354 4.23 10.22 21.90
CA GLY A 354 4.89 10.79 23.08
C GLY A 354 3.90 11.14 24.18
N ARG A 355 4.30 10.97 25.44
CA ARG A 355 3.55 11.43 26.62
C ARG A 355 4.26 12.59 27.31
N VAL A 356 4.39 13.69 26.57
CA VAL A 356 5.19 14.86 26.97
C VAL A 356 4.63 15.64 28.16
N ASP A 357 3.38 15.36 28.56
CA ASP A 357 2.72 15.98 29.73
C ASP A 357 2.51 14.98 30.88
N ALA A 358 3.19 13.83 30.85
CA ALA A 358 3.13 12.86 31.93
C ALA A 358 3.45 13.51 33.29
N PRO A 359 2.72 13.19 34.37
CA PRO A 359 2.95 13.81 35.69
C PRO A 359 4.37 13.62 36.25
N SER A 360 5.10 12.61 35.77
CA SER A 360 6.49 12.33 36.14
C SER A 360 7.49 13.27 35.45
N LEU A 361 7.10 13.99 34.40
CA LEU A 361 7.98 14.86 33.63
C LEU A 361 7.93 16.30 34.14
N THR A 362 9.10 16.89 34.34
CA THR A 362 9.25 18.33 34.51
C THR A 362 9.34 19.03 33.15
N ALA A 363 9.08 20.34 33.11
CA ALA A 363 9.06 21.10 31.85
C ALA A 363 10.33 20.96 31.00
N ASN A 364 11.50 20.84 31.63
CA ASN A 364 12.80 20.67 30.96
C ASN A 364 13.06 19.24 30.46
N LEU A 365 12.28 18.24 30.86
CA LEU A 365 12.43 16.85 30.43
C LEU A 365 11.44 16.46 29.31
N ARG A 366 10.51 17.36 28.96
CA ARG A 366 9.44 17.06 27.98
C ARG A 366 10.01 16.68 26.60
N ALA A 367 11.04 17.40 26.14
CA ALA A 367 11.72 17.08 24.88
C ALA A 367 12.54 15.79 24.98
N GLU A 368 13.03 15.43 26.17
CA GLU A 368 13.83 14.22 26.42
C GLU A 368 12.96 12.96 26.59
N GLU A 369 11.64 13.08 26.62
CA GLU A 369 10.69 11.97 26.80
C GLU A 369 10.97 10.72 25.92
N PRO A 370 11.43 10.84 24.65
CA PRO A 370 11.78 9.66 23.84
C PRO A 370 12.92 8.80 24.40
N PHE A 371 13.73 9.33 25.32
CA PHE A 371 14.81 8.62 26.01
C PHE A 371 14.40 8.07 27.37
N LEU A 372 13.22 8.45 27.88
CA LEU A 372 12.81 8.22 29.26
C LEU A 372 11.72 7.16 29.34
N ASP A 373 11.87 6.23 30.29
CA ASP A 373 10.79 5.32 30.64
C ASP A 373 9.69 6.08 31.37
N ILE A 374 8.50 6.14 30.77
CA ILE A 374 7.35 6.81 31.35
C ILE A 374 6.37 5.75 31.80
N HIS A 375 6.04 5.76 33.09
CA HIS A 375 5.07 4.85 33.69
C HIS A 375 3.94 5.63 34.35
N LEU A 376 2.72 5.13 34.18
CA LEU A 376 1.54 5.62 34.88
C LEU A 376 1.08 4.59 35.93
N PRO A 377 0.63 5.01 37.12
CA PRO A 377 0.19 4.07 38.17
C PRO A 377 -0.86 3.05 37.69
N GLU A 378 -1.78 3.46 36.83
CA GLU A 378 -2.83 2.60 36.25
C GLU A 378 -2.31 1.56 35.25
N TRP A 379 -1.10 1.75 34.71
CA TRP A 379 -0.48 0.87 33.72
C TRP A 379 0.72 0.09 34.28
N GLY A 380 1.06 0.29 35.56
CA GLY A 380 2.16 -0.42 36.22
C GLY A 380 3.47 -0.30 35.45
N ASP A 381 4.01 -1.44 35.03
CA ASP A 381 5.29 -1.54 34.32
C ASP A 381 5.20 -1.23 32.81
N GLY A 382 3.99 -1.03 32.26
CA GLY A 382 3.81 -0.71 30.84
C GLY A 382 4.33 0.69 30.49
N GLN A 383 4.87 0.84 29.27
CA GLN A 383 5.32 2.13 28.77
C GLN A 383 4.13 3.03 28.41
N ALA A 384 4.11 4.22 28.97
CA ALA A 384 3.06 5.21 28.78
C ALA A 384 3.35 6.26 27.70
N GLY A 385 4.59 6.29 27.21
CA GLY A 385 5.12 7.28 26.28
C GLY A 385 5.68 6.68 24.99
N PHE A 386 6.56 7.42 24.32
CA PHE A 386 7.10 7.07 23.00
C PHE A 386 7.75 5.67 22.99
N ARG A 387 8.42 5.30 24.07
CA ARG A 387 9.07 3.98 24.25
C ARG A 387 8.12 2.80 24.32
N VAL A 388 6.80 2.99 24.16
CA VAL A 388 5.84 1.89 23.94
C VAL A 388 6.23 0.98 22.75
N TYR A 389 7.04 1.48 21.80
CA TYR A 389 7.62 0.64 20.76
C TYR A 389 8.48 -0.51 21.31
N GLU A 390 9.06 -0.40 22.51
CA GLU A 390 9.84 -1.46 23.15
C GLU A 390 8.94 -2.60 23.64
N ASP A 391 7.77 -2.28 24.19
CA ASP A 391 6.77 -3.27 24.55
C ASP A 391 6.26 -4.01 23.29
N TRP A 392 6.03 -3.27 22.20
CA TRP A 392 5.68 -3.85 20.90
C TRP A 392 6.77 -4.78 20.36
N LEU A 393 8.03 -4.34 20.39
CA LEU A 393 9.18 -5.16 19.99
C LEU A 393 9.27 -6.44 20.83
N ALA A 394 9.08 -6.35 22.15
CA ALA A 394 9.14 -7.50 23.04
C ALA A 394 8.06 -8.55 22.69
N VAL A 395 6.82 -8.11 22.43
CA VAL A 395 5.75 -9.01 21.98
C VAL A 395 6.05 -9.61 20.61
N ILE A 396 6.38 -8.79 19.61
CA ILE A 396 6.65 -9.24 18.24
C ILE A 396 7.80 -10.25 18.20
N ASN A 397 8.82 -10.03 19.02
CA ASN A 397 10.00 -10.89 19.08
C ASN A 397 9.84 -12.13 19.96
N SER A 398 8.68 -12.33 20.61
CA SER A 398 8.42 -13.49 21.45
C SER A 398 8.12 -14.77 20.67
N TYR A 399 7.87 -14.69 19.36
CA TYR A 399 7.43 -15.84 18.55
C TYR A 399 8.35 -16.12 17.33
N PRO A 400 8.61 -17.41 16.99
CA PRO A 400 9.61 -17.77 15.98
C PRO A 400 9.40 -17.17 14.59
N HIS A 401 8.16 -17.06 14.12
CA HIS A 401 7.86 -16.58 12.77
C HIS A 401 7.72 -15.05 12.66
N THR A 402 7.80 -14.34 13.78
CA THR A 402 7.67 -12.88 13.87
C THR A 402 8.92 -12.20 14.43
N LEU A 403 9.83 -12.96 15.05
CA LEU A 403 11.12 -12.49 15.55
C LEU A 403 11.95 -11.79 14.47
N GLY A 404 12.43 -10.58 14.79
CA GLY A 404 13.34 -9.79 13.96
C GLY A 404 12.69 -9.21 12.70
N LYS A 405 11.37 -9.30 12.56
CA LYS A 405 10.65 -8.70 11.43
C LYS A 405 10.72 -7.17 11.49
N PRO A 406 10.88 -6.48 10.35
CA PRO A 406 10.99 -5.02 10.34
C PRO A 406 9.71 -4.36 10.87
N ILE A 407 9.90 -3.25 11.57
CA ILE A 407 8.84 -2.47 12.18
C ILE A 407 8.77 -1.08 11.57
N TYR A 408 7.55 -0.61 11.32
CA TYR A 408 7.26 0.69 10.74
C TYR A 408 6.40 1.45 11.76
N ILE A 409 6.95 2.47 12.41
CA ILE A 409 6.12 3.40 13.20
C ILE A 409 5.35 4.24 12.19
N ASN A 410 4.11 3.84 11.89
CA ASN A 410 3.32 4.43 10.81
C ASN A 410 2.57 5.70 11.23
N ALA A 411 2.56 6.00 12.53
CA ALA A 411 2.12 7.28 13.08
C ALA A 411 2.80 7.55 14.43
N THR A 412 3.26 8.78 14.62
CA THR A 412 3.76 9.34 15.86
C THR A 412 3.39 10.82 15.97
N ASN A 413 3.24 11.33 17.19
CA ASN A 413 3.04 12.73 17.55
C ASN A 413 3.03 12.80 19.10
N THR A 414 2.69 13.97 19.66
CA THR A 414 2.57 14.19 21.11
C THR A 414 1.13 14.23 21.62
N PHE A 415 0.16 13.69 20.86
CA PHE A 415 -1.24 13.66 21.28
C PHE A 415 -1.43 12.83 22.54
N ASP A 416 -2.07 13.43 23.54
CA ASP A 416 -2.38 12.77 24.79
C ASP A 416 -3.88 12.44 24.86
N PRO A 417 -4.28 11.16 24.65
CA PRO A 417 -5.68 10.77 24.74
C PRO A 417 -6.31 10.95 26.14
N LEU A 418 -5.53 11.10 27.21
CA LEU A 418 -6.07 11.27 28.57
C LEU A 418 -6.55 12.71 28.82
N THR A 419 -5.80 13.68 28.31
CA THR A 419 -6.11 15.11 28.46
C THR A 419 -6.80 15.70 27.23
N GLY A 420 -6.68 15.02 26.09
CA GLY A 420 -7.08 15.54 24.78
C GLY A 420 -6.10 16.55 24.19
N ALA A 421 -4.96 16.79 24.85
CA ALA A 421 -3.97 17.76 24.41
C ALA A 421 -3.38 17.34 23.06
N GLN A 422 -3.42 18.26 22.11
CA GLN A 422 -2.96 18.03 20.75
C GLN A 422 -1.53 18.55 20.55
N PRO A 423 -0.80 18.09 19.52
CA PRO A 423 0.55 18.56 19.25
C PRO A 423 0.67 20.08 19.11
N ALA A 424 -0.35 20.74 18.54
CA ALA A 424 -0.42 22.19 18.46
C ALA A 424 -0.39 22.90 19.83
N GLU A 425 -0.70 22.19 20.91
CA GLU A 425 -0.84 22.70 22.27
C GLU A 425 0.30 22.27 23.18
N ASN A 426 0.90 21.10 22.92
CA ASN A 426 1.84 20.47 23.85
C ASN A 426 3.20 20.06 23.26
N TYR A 427 3.45 20.25 21.96
CA TYR A 427 4.72 19.87 21.35
C TYR A 427 5.92 20.57 22.02
N PRO A 428 6.90 19.83 22.56
CA PRO A 428 8.15 20.41 23.03
C PRO A 428 9.19 20.41 21.91
N THR A 429 9.78 21.58 21.60
CA THR A 429 10.89 21.70 20.66
C THR A 429 12.02 20.71 20.98
N GLY A 430 12.50 19.97 19.98
CA GLY A 430 13.54 18.95 20.11
C GLY A 430 13.00 17.52 20.33
N TRP A 431 11.69 17.36 20.55
CA TRP A 431 11.11 16.04 20.80
C TRP A 431 11.23 15.11 19.58
N LEU A 432 10.96 15.60 18.36
CA LEU A 432 11.05 14.78 17.15
C LEU A 432 12.49 14.36 16.83
N THR A 433 13.46 15.25 17.07
CA THR A 433 14.90 14.99 16.94
C THR A 433 15.30 13.86 17.88
N ASN A 434 14.87 13.93 19.15
CA ASN A 434 15.15 12.91 20.14
C ASN A 434 14.45 11.58 19.80
N ALA A 435 13.21 11.63 19.31
CA ALA A 435 12.49 10.45 18.83
C ALA A 435 13.23 9.80 17.66
N LEU A 436 13.64 10.57 16.65
CA LEU A 436 14.41 10.06 15.51
C LEU A 436 15.76 9.50 15.94
N GLN A 437 16.46 10.14 16.89
CA GLN A 437 17.71 9.64 17.44
C GLN A 437 17.52 8.27 18.10
N THR A 438 16.50 8.12 18.96
CA THR A 438 16.15 6.84 19.59
C THR A 438 15.88 5.78 18.53
N ILE A 439 15.06 6.09 17.52
CA ILE A 439 14.68 5.13 16.47
C ILE A 439 15.86 4.80 15.55
N ASN A 440 16.77 5.72 15.28
CA ASN A 440 17.98 5.44 14.51
C ASN A 440 18.91 4.45 15.22
N ALA A 441 18.90 4.40 16.55
CA ALA A 441 19.65 3.43 17.33
C ALA A 441 19.01 2.02 17.33
N GLU A 442 17.72 1.89 17.00
CA GLU A 442 17.01 0.60 16.94
C GLU A 442 16.97 0.06 15.50
N PRO A 443 17.78 -0.97 15.14
CA PRO A 443 17.88 -1.47 13.77
C PRO A 443 16.60 -2.15 13.25
N GLN A 444 15.75 -2.70 14.12
CA GLN A 444 14.52 -3.37 13.68
C GLN A 444 13.46 -2.39 13.17
N ILE A 445 13.50 -1.13 13.63
CA ILE A 445 12.58 -0.08 13.19
C ILE A 445 13.14 0.59 11.95
N VAL A 446 12.35 0.66 10.87
CA VAL A 446 12.80 1.15 9.56
C VAL A 446 12.15 2.47 9.14
N ALA A 447 11.07 2.88 9.82
CA ALA A 447 10.34 4.12 9.56
C ALA A 447 9.79 4.72 10.86
N LEU A 448 9.78 6.06 10.92
CA LEU A 448 9.18 6.92 11.95
C LEU A 448 8.36 8.00 11.23
N CYS A 449 7.05 7.78 11.14
CA CYS A 449 6.15 8.65 10.39
C CYS A 449 5.37 9.60 11.31
N TRP A 450 5.50 10.92 11.11
CA TRP A 450 4.66 11.90 11.80
C TRP A 450 3.19 11.77 11.36
N PHE A 451 2.27 11.85 12.32
CA PHE A 451 0.85 11.77 12.07
C PHE A 451 0.34 13.07 11.44
N ILE A 452 0.18 13.03 10.12
CA ILE A 452 -0.35 14.05 9.20
C ILE A 452 0.65 15.14 8.82
N ASP A 453 1.05 15.16 7.55
CA ASP A 453 1.70 16.30 6.93
C ASP A 453 0.67 17.23 6.29
N SER A 454 -0.08 16.75 5.31
CA SER A 454 -1.13 17.52 4.62
C SER A 454 -2.39 16.69 4.45
N PHE A 455 -3.55 17.31 4.72
CA PHE A 455 -4.83 16.68 4.46
C PHE A 455 -5.78 17.67 3.78
N PRO A 456 -5.98 17.59 2.45
CA PRO A 456 -6.64 18.64 1.68
C PRO A 456 -8.18 18.56 1.67
N HIS A 457 -8.80 17.57 2.32
CA HIS A 457 -10.27 17.38 2.25
C HIS A 457 -11.05 18.22 3.24
N ASP A 458 -10.55 18.33 4.47
CA ASP A 458 -11.19 19.07 5.55
C ASP A 458 -10.17 19.48 6.64
N ASP A 459 -10.68 20.17 7.66
CA ASP A 459 -9.87 20.74 8.74
C ASP A 459 -9.75 19.81 9.96
N GLN A 460 -10.25 18.57 9.94
CA GLN A 460 -10.38 17.76 11.16
C GLN A 460 -9.02 17.37 11.77
N TRP A 461 -7.97 17.27 10.95
CA TRP A 461 -6.59 16.98 11.36
C TRP A 461 -5.67 18.20 11.30
N GLN A 462 -6.21 19.40 11.16
CA GLN A 462 -5.41 20.61 10.97
C GLN A 462 -4.49 20.92 12.17
N LEU A 463 -4.85 20.46 13.37
CA LEU A 463 -4.04 20.59 14.60
C LEU A 463 -2.97 19.50 14.76
N PHE A 464 -2.73 18.72 13.69
CA PHE A 464 -1.66 17.72 13.55
C PHE A 464 -0.75 17.98 12.34
N SER A 465 -1.20 18.81 11.39
CA SER A 465 -0.56 19.04 10.08
C SER A 465 0.75 19.80 10.17
N LEU A 466 1.83 19.22 9.62
CA LEU A 466 3.12 19.90 9.44
C LEU A 466 3.11 20.92 8.28
N SER A 467 2.23 20.75 7.28
CA SER A 467 2.09 21.70 6.17
C SER A 467 1.18 22.89 6.48
N GLN A 468 0.31 22.78 7.49
CA GLN A 468 -0.54 23.86 7.98
C GLN A 468 -0.38 24.04 9.50
N PRO A 469 0.86 24.29 9.99
CA PRO A 469 1.15 24.25 11.41
C PRO A 469 0.44 25.37 12.17
N ARG A 470 0.04 25.07 13.41
CA ARG A 470 -0.60 26.01 14.36
C ARG A 470 -0.02 25.84 15.75
N GLY A 471 0.09 26.95 16.50
CA GLY A 471 0.61 26.91 17.87
C GLY A 471 2.02 26.32 17.90
N LEU A 472 2.25 25.35 18.79
CA LEU A 472 3.55 24.68 18.97
C LEU A 472 3.90 23.73 17.81
N LEU A 473 2.98 23.43 16.88
CA LEU A 473 3.34 22.71 15.66
C LEU A 473 4.26 23.49 14.73
N LEU A 474 4.37 24.81 14.89
CA LEU A 474 5.37 25.60 14.15
C LEU A 474 6.78 25.07 14.43
N ASP A 475 7.06 24.77 15.70
CA ASP A 475 8.35 24.22 16.13
C ASP A 475 8.53 22.79 15.60
N ALA A 476 7.47 21.97 15.60
CA ALA A 476 7.51 20.61 15.05
C ALA A 476 7.77 20.61 13.53
N ALA A 477 7.14 21.52 12.79
CA ALA A 477 7.33 21.66 11.36
C ALA A 477 8.74 22.16 11.03
N GLU A 478 9.23 23.20 11.70
CA GLU A 478 10.61 23.70 11.53
C GLU A 478 11.64 22.60 11.86
N GLU A 479 11.44 21.87 12.95
CA GLU A 479 12.28 20.75 13.33
C GLU A 479 12.26 19.61 12.29
N PHE A 480 11.10 19.30 11.71
CA PHE A 480 11.02 18.32 10.64
C PHE A 480 11.85 18.74 9.41
N GLU A 481 11.80 20.01 9.00
CA GLU A 481 12.63 20.52 7.90
C GLU A 481 14.12 20.43 8.21
N LEU A 482 14.54 20.82 9.42
CA LEU A 482 15.96 20.74 9.85
C LEU A 482 16.48 19.31 9.78
N LEU A 483 15.68 18.34 10.21
CA LEU A 483 16.05 16.92 10.12
C LEU A 483 16.12 16.42 8.67
N LEU A 484 15.31 16.98 7.76
CA LEU A 484 15.44 16.72 6.32
C LEU A 484 16.70 17.36 5.72
N ASP A 485 17.16 18.50 6.23
CA ASP A 485 18.45 19.08 5.86
C ASP A 485 19.65 18.30 6.45
N GLY A 486 19.40 17.50 7.49
CA GLY A 486 20.43 16.72 8.18
C GLY A 486 21.18 17.48 9.25
N GLU A 487 20.55 18.52 9.79
CA GLU A 487 21.06 19.34 10.90
C GLU A 487 20.70 18.77 12.27
#